data_AF-A0A965GTU2-F1
#
_entry.id   AF-A0A965GTU2-F1
#
_cell.length_a   1.000
_cell.length_b   1.000
_cell.length_c   1.000
_cell.angle_alpha   90.00
_cell.angle_beta   90.00
_cell.angle_gamma   90.00
#
_symmetry.space_group_name_H-M   'P 1'
#
loop_
_entity.id
_entity.type
_entity.pdbx_description
1 polymer ?
#
loop_
_entity_poly.entity_id
_entity_poly.type
_entity_poly.pdbx_seq_one_letter_code
_entity_poly.pdbx_strand_id
1 'polypeptide(L)'
;MREDIQLSLAEVQMPRTRYQLEHFVIGAHDTPEMQFVQVCRELEALHYTIKEVAMQVRKTEYEIEDLREKGDRISQVEADIKELGLERTRLVAIGAVREYDTLIEIYDQIPHFTREQIDASQPDYWQARLGRQANLQIMSGGTNWAHLEALDQVGVLQSMIQAQQDRAKELQQ
;
A
#
# COMPACT_ATOMS: atom_id res chain seq x y z
N MET A 1 -0.19 -29.49 -17.04
CA MET A 1 0.56 -29.00 -15.86
C MET A 1 0.07 -29.78 -14.65
N ARG A 2 0.84 -29.90 -13.57
CA ARG A 2 0.36 -30.56 -12.34
C ARG A 2 -0.73 -29.70 -11.69
N GLU A 3 -1.91 -30.28 -11.48
CA GLU A 3 -3.09 -29.59 -10.93
C GLU A 3 -2.83 -29.02 -9.53
N ASP A 4 -2.10 -29.75 -8.68
CA ASP A 4 -1.75 -29.31 -7.33
C ASP A 4 -0.92 -28.03 -7.31
N ILE A 5 -0.08 -27.81 -8.33
CA ILE A 5 0.68 -26.57 -8.48
C ILE A 5 -0.25 -25.42 -8.86
N GLN A 6 -1.20 -25.64 -9.77
CA GLN A 6 -2.15 -24.60 -10.20
C GLN A 6 -3.06 -24.16 -9.04
N LEU A 7 -3.53 -25.11 -8.23
CA LEU A 7 -4.29 -24.81 -7.01
C LEU A 7 -3.45 -24.02 -6.02
N SER A 8 -2.18 -24.41 -5.82
CA SER A 8 -1.27 -23.68 -4.92
C SER A 8 -1.03 -22.24 -5.39
N LEU A 9 -0.86 -22.02 -6.70
CA LEU A 9 -0.69 -20.67 -7.28
C LEU A 9 -1.90 -19.77 -7.01
N ALA A 10 -3.12 -20.30 -7.16
CA ALA A 10 -4.34 -19.58 -6.81
C ALA A 10 -4.45 -19.34 -5.30
N GLU A 11 -4.10 -20.33 -4.49
CA GLU A 11 -4.24 -20.24 -3.05
C GLU A 11 -3.31 -19.20 -2.43
N VAL A 12 -2.05 -19.16 -2.85
CA VAL A 12 -1.09 -18.17 -2.32
C VAL A 12 -1.24 -16.78 -2.94
N GLN A 13 -2.13 -16.59 -3.92
CA GLN A 13 -2.27 -15.29 -4.56
C GLN A 13 -2.86 -14.26 -3.60
N MET A 14 -1.99 -13.34 -3.18
CA MET A 14 -2.28 -12.11 -2.46
C MET A 14 -0.98 -11.26 -2.49
N PRO A 15 -1.00 -10.03 -3.01
CA PRO A 15 0.22 -9.21 -3.07
C PRO A 15 0.81 -8.91 -1.69
N ARG A 16 -0.04 -8.57 -0.71
CA ARG A 16 0.35 -8.28 0.67
C ARG A 16 -0.53 -9.04 1.66
N THR A 17 0.10 -9.76 2.59
CA THR A 17 -0.59 -10.41 3.70
C THR A 17 -1.23 -9.40 4.65
N ARG A 18 -2.23 -9.82 5.44
CA ARG A 18 -2.82 -8.98 6.51
C ARG A 18 -1.75 -8.38 7.42
N TYR A 19 -0.76 -9.17 7.84
CA TYR A 19 0.33 -8.69 8.67
C TYR A 19 1.10 -7.53 8.02
N GLN A 20 1.39 -7.61 6.72
CA GLN A 20 2.06 -6.54 5.99
C GLN A 20 1.20 -5.28 5.90
N LEU A 21 -0.11 -5.43 5.63
CA LEU A 21 -1.05 -4.32 5.56
C LEU A 21 -1.13 -3.59 6.91
N GLU A 22 -1.34 -4.33 8.00
CA GLU A 22 -1.48 -3.77 9.34
C GLU A 22 -0.22 -3.07 9.83
N HIS A 23 0.96 -3.66 9.61
CA HIS A 23 2.19 -3.18 10.25
C HIS A 23 3.03 -2.26 9.36
N PHE A 24 3.09 -2.53 8.05
CA PHE A 24 4.02 -1.85 7.15
C PHE A 24 3.35 -0.92 6.15
N VAL A 25 2.04 -1.03 5.96
CA VAL A 25 1.27 -0.09 5.13
C VAL A 25 0.53 0.89 6.01
N ILE A 26 -0.40 0.40 6.83
CA ILE A 26 -1.26 1.22 7.68
C ILE A 26 -0.48 1.65 8.92
N GLY A 27 0.10 0.70 9.65
CA GLY A 27 0.93 0.96 10.85
C GLY A 27 2.22 1.75 10.58
N ALA A 28 2.58 1.98 9.32
CA ALA A 28 3.64 2.92 8.97
C ALA A 28 3.29 4.38 9.33
N HIS A 29 2.01 4.69 9.53
CA HIS A 29 1.52 6.00 9.95
C HIS A 29 1.35 6.06 11.47
N ASP A 30 1.90 7.14 12.06
CA ASP A 30 2.06 7.29 13.51
C ASP A 30 0.77 7.65 14.27
N THR A 31 -0.28 8.13 13.59
CA THR A 31 -1.53 8.53 14.24
C THR A 31 -2.75 7.83 13.65
N PRO A 32 -3.82 7.60 14.43
CA PRO A 32 -5.05 6.97 13.95
C PRO A 32 -5.68 7.68 12.75
N GLU A 33 -5.64 9.01 12.70
CA GLU A 33 -6.19 9.81 11.59
C GLU A 33 -5.47 9.51 10.29
N MET A 34 -4.13 9.41 10.33
CA MET A 34 -3.35 9.11 9.15
C MET A 34 -3.37 7.63 8.77
N GLN A 35 -3.58 6.73 9.74
CA GLN A 35 -3.90 5.32 9.46
C GLN A 35 -5.24 5.19 8.73
N PHE A 36 -6.27 5.92 9.16
CA PHE A 36 -7.56 5.98 8.46
C PHE A 36 -7.44 6.53 7.04
N VAL A 37 -6.67 7.62 6.85
CA VAL A 37 -6.36 8.15 5.52
C VAL A 37 -5.67 7.09 4.65
N GLN A 38 -4.70 6.35 5.21
CA GLN A 38 -3.97 5.34 4.46
C GLN A 38 -4.89 4.19 4.04
N VAL A 39 -5.73 3.67 4.94
CA VAL A 39 -6.70 2.61 4.59
C VAL A 39 -7.63 3.07 3.48
N CYS A 40 -8.18 4.29 3.57
CA CYS A 40 -9.03 4.86 2.53
C CYS A 40 -8.34 4.92 1.16
N ARG A 41 -7.07 5.33 1.12
CA ARG A 41 -6.28 5.43 -0.12
C ARG A 41 -5.99 4.06 -0.74
N GLU A 42 -5.66 3.07 0.09
CA GLU A 42 -5.42 1.69 -0.39
C GLU A 42 -6.73 1.07 -0.93
N LEU A 43 -7.86 1.27 -0.24
CA LEU A 43 -9.18 0.85 -0.70
C LEU A 43 -9.57 1.53 -2.02
N GLU A 44 -9.38 2.85 -2.13
CA GLU A 44 -9.68 3.60 -3.36
C GLU A 44 -8.87 3.05 -4.54
N ALA A 45 -7.55 2.87 -4.36
CA ALA A 45 -6.66 2.37 -5.39
C ALA A 45 -7.08 0.97 -5.88
N LEU A 46 -7.34 0.04 -4.97
CA LEU A 46 -7.77 -1.31 -5.33
C LEU A 46 -9.17 -1.34 -5.94
N HIS A 47 -10.11 -0.55 -5.43
CA HIS A 47 -11.48 -0.47 -5.97
C HIS A 47 -11.49 -0.10 -7.46
N TYR A 48 -10.74 0.94 -7.84
CA TYR A 48 -10.66 1.34 -9.23
C TYR A 48 -9.83 0.36 -10.07
N THR A 49 -8.76 -0.21 -9.52
CA THR A 49 -7.96 -1.25 -10.20
C THR A 49 -8.82 -2.47 -10.55
N ILE A 50 -9.61 -2.98 -9.60
CA ILE A 50 -10.48 -4.14 -9.81
C ILE A 50 -11.52 -3.84 -10.90
N LYS A 51 -12.12 -2.65 -10.87
CA LYS A 51 -13.10 -2.23 -11.88
C LYS A 51 -12.48 -2.11 -13.27
N GLU A 52 -11.30 -1.50 -13.37
CA GLU A 52 -10.59 -1.36 -14.64
C GLU A 52 -10.22 -2.73 -15.21
N VAL A 53 -9.68 -3.63 -14.38
CA VAL A 53 -9.37 -5.01 -14.78
C VAL A 53 -10.62 -5.73 -15.27
N ALA A 54 -11.75 -5.60 -14.60
CA ALA A 54 -13.01 -6.22 -15.05
C ALA A 54 -13.45 -5.71 -16.43
N MET A 55 -13.31 -4.42 -16.70
CA MET A 55 -13.60 -3.84 -18.03
C MET A 55 -12.61 -4.32 -19.09
N GLN A 56 -11.32 -4.40 -18.75
CA GLN A 56 -10.29 -4.87 -19.66
C GLN A 56 -10.44 -6.36 -19.97
N VAL A 57 -10.85 -7.18 -19.00
CA VAL A 57 -11.19 -8.60 -19.21
C VAL A 57 -12.29 -8.72 -20.26
N ARG A 58 -13.41 -7.99 -20.07
CA ARG A 58 -14.53 -8.00 -21.02
C ARG A 58 -14.12 -7.54 -22.42
N LYS A 59 -13.31 -6.48 -22.51
CA LYS A 59 -12.78 -6.01 -23.79
C LYS A 59 -11.96 -7.09 -24.48
N THR A 60 -11.07 -7.76 -23.76
CA THR A 60 -10.23 -8.81 -24.32
C THR A 60 -11.03 -10.06 -24.68
N GLU A 61 -12.11 -10.39 -23.96
CA GLU A 61 -13.06 -11.44 -24.35
C GLU A 61 -13.68 -11.15 -25.73
N TYR A 62 -14.15 -9.93 -25.97
CA TYR A 62 -14.66 -9.54 -27.31
C TYR A 62 -13.57 -9.62 -28.40
N GLU A 63 -12.34 -9.20 -28.10
CA GLU A 63 -11.22 -9.31 -29.05
C GLU A 63 -10.90 -10.79 -29.39
N ILE A 64 -11.02 -11.69 -28.41
CA ILE A 64 -10.85 -13.13 -28.63
C ILE A 64 -11.97 -13.65 -29.53
N GLU A 65 -13.23 -13.30 -29.26
CA GLU A 65 -14.38 -13.68 -30.10
C GLU A 65 -14.17 -13.25 -31.55
N ASP A 66 -13.82 -11.98 -31.79
CA ASP A 66 -13.54 -11.44 -33.13
C ASP A 66 -12.39 -12.18 -33.84
N LEU A 67 -11.34 -12.56 -33.11
CA LEU A 67 -10.20 -13.32 -33.66
C LEU A 67 -10.60 -14.77 -33.99
N ARG A 68 -11.43 -15.38 -33.15
CA ARG A 68 -11.94 -16.74 -33.40
C ARG A 68 -12.84 -16.76 -34.64
N GLU A 69 -13.67 -15.74 -34.85
CA GLU A 69 -14.55 -15.62 -36.02
C GLU A 69 -13.80 -15.50 -37.35
N LYS A 70 -12.63 -14.83 -37.37
CA LYS A 70 -11.79 -14.74 -38.59
C LYS A 70 -11.36 -16.11 -39.12
N GLY A 71 -11.18 -17.11 -38.24
CA GLY A 71 -10.94 -18.50 -38.62
C GLY A 71 -9.56 -18.80 -39.22
N ASP A 72 -8.72 -17.81 -39.51
CA ASP A 72 -7.37 -18.03 -40.04
C ASP A 72 -6.38 -18.49 -38.95
N ARG A 73 -5.34 -19.21 -39.37
CA ARG A 73 -4.40 -19.86 -38.44
C ARG A 73 -3.66 -18.87 -37.54
N ILE A 74 -3.41 -17.64 -37.98
CA ILE A 74 -2.70 -16.64 -37.17
C ILE A 74 -3.65 -16.08 -36.12
N SER A 75 -4.86 -15.67 -36.53
CA SER A 75 -5.87 -15.16 -35.60
C SER A 75 -6.24 -16.16 -34.50
N GLN A 76 -6.28 -17.47 -34.82
CA GLN A 76 -6.53 -18.50 -33.80
C GLN A 76 -5.41 -18.55 -32.74
N VAL A 77 -4.14 -18.45 -33.13
CA VAL A 77 -3.03 -18.43 -32.18
C VAL A 77 -3.00 -17.12 -31.39
N GLU A 78 -3.33 -15.99 -32.00
CA GLU A 78 -3.47 -14.72 -31.29
C GLU A 78 -4.59 -14.76 -30.23
N ALA A 79 -5.70 -15.44 -30.53
CA ALA A 79 -6.76 -15.70 -29.57
C ALA A 79 -6.26 -16.57 -28.40
N ASP A 80 -5.54 -17.68 -28.67
CA ASP A 80 -4.95 -18.53 -27.63
C ASP A 80 -4.00 -17.74 -26.69
N ILE A 81 -3.17 -16.84 -27.26
CA ILE A 81 -2.26 -15.98 -26.48
C ILE A 81 -3.05 -15.03 -25.57
N LYS A 82 -4.14 -14.44 -26.07
CA LYS A 82 -5.00 -13.55 -25.29
C LYS A 82 -5.75 -14.32 -24.19
N GLU A 83 -6.24 -15.52 -24.47
CA GLU A 83 -6.87 -16.39 -23.47
C GLU A 83 -5.90 -16.71 -22.33
N LEU A 84 -4.66 -17.10 -22.63
CA LEU A 84 -3.62 -17.31 -21.62
C LEU A 84 -3.34 -16.03 -20.81
N GLY A 85 -3.33 -14.87 -21.47
CA GLY A 85 -3.23 -13.57 -20.80
C GLY A 85 -4.39 -13.30 -19.84
N LEU A 86 -5.61 -13.65 -20.24
CA LEU A 86 -6.81 -13.53 -19.39
C LEU A 86 -6.76 -14.48 -18.20
N GLU A 87 -6.30 -15.72 -18.38
CA GLU A 87 -6.13 -16.67 -17.28
C GLU A 87 -5.20 -16.10 -16.19
N ARG A 88 -4.04 -15.55 -16.61
CA ARG A 88 -3.11 -14.89 -15.68
C ARG A 88 -3.74 -13.66 -15.03
N THR A 89 -4.48 -12.86 -15.78
CA THR A 89 -5.14 -11.64 -15.26
C THR A 89 -6.18 -12.00 -14.19
N ARG A 90 -7.00 -13.03 -14.44
CA ARG A 90 -7.99 -13.54 -13.48
C ARG A 90 -7.33 -14.08 -12.22
N LEU A 91 -6.21 -14.79 -12.35
CA LEU A 91 -5.43 -15.25 -11.19
C LEU A 91 -4.93 -14.09 -10.31
N VAL A 92 -4.40 -13.02 -10.93
CA VAL A 92 -3.96 -11.83 -10.18
C VAL A 92 -5.15 -11.09 -9.54
N ALA A 93 -6.29 -11.05 -10.22
CA ALA A 93 -7.51 -10.42 -9.70
C ALA A 93 -8.00 -11.08 -8.41
N ILE A 94 -7.84 -12.40 -8.25
CA ILE A 94 -8.14 -13.11 -6.99
C ILE A 94 -7.35 -12.49 -5.82
N GLY A 95 -6.05 -12.27 -6.01
CA GLY A 95 -5.20 -11.66 -4.99
C GLY A 95 -5.61 -10.23 -4.65
N ALA A 96 -5.98 -9.42 -5.67
CA ALA A 96 -6.46 -8.06 -5.47
C ALA A 96 -7.78 -8.01 -4.68
N VAL A 97 -8.72 -8.91 -4.96
CA VAL A 97 -10.00 -9.01 -4.22
C VAL A 97 -9.76 -9.43 -2.77
N ARG A 98 -8.92 -10.44 -2.52
CA ARG A 98 -8.59 -10.87 -1.14
C ARG A 98 -7.95 -9.75 -0.32
N GLU A 99 -7.07 -8.98 -0.95
CA GLU A 99 -6.45 -7.83 -0.30
C GLU A 99 -7.45 -6.72 -0.02
N TYR A 100 -8.36 -6.46 -0.95
CA TYR A 100 -9.47 -5.52 -0.78
C TYR A 100 -10.39 -5.92 0.38
N ASP A 101 -10.78 -7.19 0.48
CA ASP A 101 -11.59 -7.72 1.58
C ASP A 101 -10.87 -7.55 2.93
N THR A 102 -9.56 -7.83 2.97
CA THR A 102 -8.75 -7.63 4.18
C THR A 102 -8.70 -6.15 4.59
N LEU A 103 -8.62 -5.22 3.63
CA LEU A 103 -8.64 -3.79 3.91
C LEU A 103 -10.00 -3.31 4.41
N ILE A 104 -11.12 -3.89 3.93
CA ILE A 104 -12.45 -3.62 4.49
C ILE A 104 -12.51 -4.04 5.96
N GLU A 105 -12.01 -5.23 6.29
CA GLU A 105 -11.98 -5.68 7.68
C GLU A 105 -11.16 -4.74 8.57
N ILE A 106 -10.02 -4.22 8.08
CA ILE A 106 -9.21 -3.27 8.82
C ILE A 106 -9.94 -1.93 8.95
N TYR A 107 -10.58 -1.45 7.87
CA TYR A 107 -11.39 -0.23 7.86
C TYR A 107 -12.47 -0.27 8.95
N ASP A 108 -13.21 -1.37 9.04
CA ASP A 108 -14.27 -1.56 10.04
C ASP A 108 -13.75 -1.60 11.48
N GLN A 109 -12.46 -1.89 11.68
CA GLN A 109 -11.83 -2.02 12.99
C GLN A 109 -11.18 -0.72 13.50
N ILE A 110 -10.96 0.27 12.63
CA ILE A 110 -10.27 1.52 13.00
C ILE A 110 -11.24 2.71 13.19
N PRO A 111 -10.85 3.74 13.97
CA PRO A 111 -11.64 4.95 14.08
C PRO A 111 -11.73 5.70 12.74
N HIS A 112 -12.86 6.36 12.52
CA HIS A 112 -13.15 7.10 11.30
C HIS A 112 -13.12 8.60 11.58
N PHE A 113 -12.56 9.37 10.63
CA PHE A 113 -12.31 10.79 10.81
C PHE A 113 -12.84 11.63 9.65
N THR A 114 -13.30 12.85 9.96
CA THR A 114 -13.65 13.84 8.94
C THR A 114 -12.41 14.52 8.38
N ARG A 115 -12.57 15.24 7.26
CA ARG A 115 -11.48 16.02 6.66
C ARG A 115 -10.92 17.03 7.65
N GLU A 116 -11.78 17.72 8.39
CA GLU A 116 -11.39 18.72 9.39
C GLU A 116 -10.59 18.10 10.54
N GLN A 117 -10.98 16.91 11.00
CA GLN A 117 -10.23 16.19 12.04
C GLN A 117 -8.83 15.77 11.55
N ILE A 118 -8.75 15.29 10.31
CA ILE A 118 -7.47 14.93 9.67
C ILE A 118 -6.57 16.16 9.49
N ASP A 119 -7.14 17.30 9.10
CA ASP A 119 -6.38 18.56 8.95
C ASP A 119 -5.87 19.07 10.29
N ALA A 120 -6.71 19.01 11.33
CA ALA A 120 -6.34 19.40 12.68
C ALA A 120 -5.24 18.50 13.28
N SER A 121 -5.17 17.22 12.88
CA SER A 121 -4.17 16.26 13.40
C SER A 121 -2.81 16.33 12.70
N GLN A 122 -2.66 17.13 11.64
CA GLN A 122 -1.41 17.19 10.87
C GLN A 122 -0.19 17.58 11.70
N PRO A 123 -0.23 18.62 12.56
CA PRO A 123 0.94 19.01 13.36
C PRO A 123 1.47 17.85 14.22
N ASP A 124 0.58 17.20 14.97
CA ASP A 124 0.93 16.09 15.85
C ASP A 124 1.48 14.89 15.07
N TYR A 125 0.87 14.57 13.92
CA TYR A 125 1.34 13.50 13.05
C TYR A 125 2.76 13.75 12.52
N TRP A 126 3.04 14.94 11.98
CA TRP A 126 4.34 15.24 11.42
C TRP A 126 5.43 15.30 12.49
N GLN A 127 5.10 15.81 13.68
CA GLN A 127 5.99 15.75 14.84
C GLN A 127 6.32 14.31 15.22
N ALA A 128 5.32 13.43 15.35
CA ALA A 128 5.52 12.02 15.70
C ALA A 128 6.38 11.30 14.64
N ARG A 129 6.02 11.48 13.36
CA ARG A 129 6.69 10.82 12.24
C ARG A 129 8.16 11.23 12.12
N LEU A 130 8.42 12.54 12.06
CA LEU A 130 9.78 13.05 11.89
C LEU A 130 10.64 12.77 13.13
N GLY A 131 10.05 12.83 14.33
CA GLY A 131 10.71 12.45 15.57
C GLY A 131 11.13 10.98 15.59
N ARG A 132 10.23 10.05 15.21
CA ARG A 132 10.56 8.62 15.08
C ARG A 132 11.68 8.40 14.07
N GLN A 133 11.61 9.03 12.90
CA GLN A 133 12.65 8.92 11.86
C GLN A 133 14.00 9.49 12.32
N ALA A 134 14.00 10.62 13.03
CA ALA A 134 15.21 11.23 13.58
C ALA A 134 15.88 10.31 14.61
N ASN A 135 15.10 9.69 15.50
CA ASN A 135 15.62 8.73 16.48
C ASN A 135 16.28 7.53 15.79
N LEU A 136 15.65 6.97 14.75
CA LEU A 136 16.23 5.87 13.98
C LEU A 136 17.52 6.29 13.27
N GLN A 137 17.56 7.49 12.71
CA GLN A 137 18.75 8.05 12.06
C GLN A 137 19.91 8.22 13.03
N ILE A 138 19.66 8.81 14.21
CA ILE A 138 20.65 8.96 15.28
C ILE A 138 21.21 7.59 15.69
N MET A 139 20.36 6.58 15.89
CA MET A 139 20.78 5.21 16.21
C MET A 139 21.62 4.57 15.10
N SER A 140 21.35 4.92 13.84
CA SER A 140 22.10 4.43 12.67
C SER A 140 23.44 5.15 12.42
N GLY A 141 23.77 6.18 13.21
CA GLY A 141 25.05 6.88 13.15
C GLY A 141 25.12 8.06 12.17
N GLY A 142 23.99 8.58 11.70
CA GLY A 142 23.98 9.76 10.83
C GLY A 142 22.61 10.40 10.69
N THR A 143 22.56 11.73 10.57
CA THR A 143 21.33 12.49 10.28
C THR A 143 21.50 13.25 8.97
N ASN A 144 20.50 13.19 8.10
CA ASN A 144 20.53 13.90 6.81
C ASN A 144 20.07 15.35 6.98
N TRP A 145 20.72 16.30 6.30
CA TRP A 145 20.36 17.73 6.30
C TRP A 145 18.91 17.99 5.93
N ALA A 146 18.37 17.30 4.92
CA ALA A 146 16.97 17.43 4.52
C ALA A 146 16.00 17.01 5.63
N HIS A 147 16.40 16.07 6.49
CA HIS A 147 15.59 15.64 7.64
C HIS A 147 15.60 16.70 8.75
N LEU A 148 16.75 17.32 8.99
CA LEU A 148 16.88 18.43 9.95
C LEU A 148 16.04 19.64 9.51
N GLU A 149 16.06 19.98 8.22
CA GLU A 149 15.23 21.06 7.66
C GLU A 149 13.73 20.77 7.86
N ALA A 150 13.28 19.54 7.61
CA ALA A 150 11.88 19.17 7.83
C ALA A 150 11.48 19.28 9.31
N LEU A 151 12.36 18.89 10.24
CA LEU A 151 12.13 19.08 11.69
C LEU A 151 12.06 20.56 12.08
N ASP A 152 12.82 21.43 11.43
CA ASP A 152 12.80 22.87 11.68
C ASP A 152 11.49 23.51 11.17
N GLN A 153 11.05 23.11 9.97
CA GLN A 153 9.80 23.59 9.36
C GLN A 153 8.57 23.28 10.19
N VAL A 154 8.56 22.14 10.88
CA VAL A 154 7.46 21.76 11.80
C VAL A 154 7.70 22.23 13.24
N GLY A 155 8.78 22.99 13.49
CA GLY A 155 9.06 23.66 14.77
C GLY A 155 9.59 22.75 15.89
N VAL A 156 10.09 21.55 15.57
CA VAL A 156 10.50 20.55 16.59
C VAL A 156 12.01 20.36 16.68
N LEU A 157 12.79 20.94 15.76
CA LEU A 157 14.25 20.74 15.73
C LEU A 157 14.93 21.24 17.01
N GLN A 158 14.62 22.46 17.45
CA GLN A 158 15.28 23.07 18.61
C GLN A 158 14.99 22.31 19.92
N SER A 159 13.74 21.87 20.13
CA SER A 159 13.37 21.10 21.31
C SER A 159 14.05 19.72 21.32
N MET A 160 14.21 19.08 20.16
CA MET A 160 14.96 17.83 20.05
C MET A 160 16.46 18.01 20.34
N ILE A 161 17.09 19.09 19.83
CA ILE A 161 18.49 19.39 20.13
C ILE A 161 18.68 19.58 21.64
N GLN A 162 17.81 20.35 22.28
CA GLN A 162 17.87 20.61 23.72
C GLN A 162 17.77 19.30 24.53
N ALA A 163 16.80 18.44 24.20
CA ALA A 163 16.62 17.16 24.87
C ALA A 163 17.84 16.22 24.74
N GLN A 164 18.52 16.23 23.59
CA GLN A 164 19.75 15.45 23.39
C GLN A 164 20.93 16.02 24.20
N GLN A 165 21.06 17.35 24.25
CA GLN A 165 22.10 18.00 25.05
C GLN A 165 21.92 17.70 26.54
N ASP A 166 20.68 17.66 27.03
CA ASP A 166 20.41 17.39 28.44
C ASP A 166 20.67 15.91 28.79
N ARG A 167 20.28 14.96 27.92
CA ARG A 167 20.68 13.54 28.07
C ARG A 167 22.20 13.34 28.07
N ALA A 168 22.92 14.06 27.22
CA ALA A 168 24.38 13.98 27.17
C ALA A 168 25.03 14.48 28.47
N LYS A 169 24.46 15.50 29.12
CA LYS A 169 24.92 15.98 30.43
C LYS A 169 24.63 14.99 31.55
N GLU A 170 23.47 14.32 31.53
CA GLU A 170 23.10 13.29 32.52
C GLU A 170 24.02 12.07 32.46
N LEU A 171 24.45 11.65 31.27
CA LEU A 171 25.37 10.51 31.09
C LEU A 171 26.83 10.80 31.47
N GLN A 172 27.18 12.07 31.72
CA GLN A 172 28.52 12.50 32.13
C GLN A 172 28.64 12.70 33.65
N GLN A 173 27.58 12.48 34.42
CA GLN A 173 27.55 12.47 35.89
C GLN A 173 27.56 11.04 36.43
#